data_AF-A0A7W8SQ21-F1
#
_entry.id   AF-A0A7W8SQ21-F1
#
_cell.length_a   1.000
_cell.length_b   1.000
_cell.length_c   1.000
_cell.angle_alpha   90.00
_cell.angle_beta   90.00
_cell.angle_gamma   90.00
#
_symmetry.space_group_name_H-M   'P 1'
#
loop_
_entity.id
_entity.type
_entity.pdbx_description
1 polymer ?
#
loop_
_entity_poly.entity_id
_entity_poly.type
_entity_poly.pdbx_seq_one_letter_code
_entity_poly.pdbx_strand_id
1 'polypeptide(L)'
;MSRAENDEEKQREDESDEDYAKRMEEKDKQDEEARKAEEEKKEEARKAEEEKKKEEEARARGEQDDTDPDAEDDDEEMRGKSAAARARLREQARCAAIFASPAAGRNPMLAANLAFKTRMSRAEALATLEGTPAPSSASHASRAARNPNLGVDAGAKQSPQQALAARWDANLKAANPSRR
;
A
#
# COMPACT_ATOMS: atom_id res chain seq x y z
N MET A 1 6.03 4.06 -61.67
CA MET A 1 7.08 5.04 -61.37
C MET A 1 8.35 4.49 -61.99
N SER A 2 8.72 4.89 -63.21
CA SER A 2 9.76 4.16 -63.97
C SER A 2 10.46 5.00 -65.05
N ARG A 3 10.66 6.31 -64.82
CA ARG A 3 11.38 7.16 -65.80
C ARG A 3 12.35 8.17 -65.19
N ALA A 4 12.26 8.45 -63.89
CA ALA A 4 13.20 9.37 -63.21
C ALA A 4 14.44 8.66 -62.65
N GLU A 5 14.34 7.40 -62.20
CA GLU A 5 15.48 6.66 -61.63
C GLU A 5 16.54 6.28 -62.69
N ASN A 6 16.13 6.10 -63.95
CA ASN A 6 16.99 5.63 -65.05
C ASN A 6 17.91 6.72 -65.66
N ASP A 7 17.78 7.98 -65.22
CA ASP A 7 18.68 9.07 -65.66
C ASP A 7 19.75 9.44 -64.62
N GLU A 8 19.62 8.95 -63.38
CA GLU A 8 20.60 9.19 -62.31
C GLU A 8 21.74 8.16 -62.30
N GLU A 9 21.52 6.97 -62.85
CA GLU A 9 22.53 5.91 -63.02
C GLU A 9 23.35 6.07 -64.31
N LYS A 10 23.16 7.15 -65.07
CA LYS A 10 23.97 7.42 -66.26
C LYS A 10 25.10 8.38 -65.92
N GLN A 11 26.28 8.05 -66.39
CA GLN A 11 27.42 8.96 -66.36
C GLN A 11 27.07 10.24 -67.11
N ARG A 12 27.28 11.40 -66.47
CA ARG A 12 27.04 12.70 -67.10
C ARG A 12 28.17 13.02 -68.06
N GLU A 13 27.86 13.73 -69.15
CA GLU A 13 28.83 14.03 -70.23
C GLU A 13 30.07 14.80 -69.76
N ASP A 14 29.97 15.53 -68.63
CA ASP A 14 31.03 16.37 -68.06
C ASP A 14 31.76 15.72 -66.87
N GLU A 15 31.51 14.43 -66.60
CA GLU A 15 31.93 13.77 -65.36
C GLU A 15 32.98 12.68 -65.59
N SER A 16 34.07 12.74 -64.82
CA SER A 16 35.12 11.72 -64.85
C SER A 16 34.61 10.37 -64.34
N ASP A 17 35.16 9.27 -64.87
CA ASP A 17 34.86 7.90 -64.41
C ASP A 17 35.02 7.74 -62.89
N GLU A 18 35.98 8.45 -62.28
CA GLU A 18 36.22 8.44 -60.84
C GLU A 18 35.10 9.13 -60.05
N ASP A 19 34.61 10.27 -60.55
CA ASP A 19 33.50 11.01 -59.92
C ASP A 19 32.17 10.24 -60.05
N TYR A 20 32.00 9.51 -61.15
CA TYR A 20 30.83 8.64 -61.36
C TYR A 20 30.83 7.46 -60.41
N ALA A 21 31.97 6.77 -60.27
CA ALA A 21 32.11 5.66 -59.33
C ALA A 21 31.83 6.10 -57.88
N LYS A 22 32.34 7.26 -57.48
CA LYS A 22 32.14 7.81 -56.13
C LYS A 22 30.67 8.14 -55.84
N ARG A 23 29.95 8.71 -56.82
CA ARG A 23 28.52 9.02 -56.68
C ARG A 23 27.67 7.77 -56.55
N MET A 24 27.97 6.73 -57.32
CA MET A 24 27.25 5.46 -57.23
C MET A 24 27.48 4.78 -55.88
N GLU A 25 28.71 4.81 -55.36
CA GLU A 25 29.02 4.29 -54.03
C GLU A 25 28.31 5.07 -52.92
N GLU A 26 28.17 6.39 -53.06
CA GLU A 26 27.43 7.23 -52.12
C GLU A 26 25.92 6.97 -52.16
N LYS A 27 25.37 6.75 -53.36
CA LYS A 27 23.95 6.40 -53.55
C LYS A 27 23.63 5.02 -52.96
N ASP A 28 24.49 4.03 -53.17
CA ASP A 28 24.33 2.70 -52.58
C ASP A 28 24.35 2.75 -51.04
N LYS A 29 25.22 3.59 -50.45
CA LYS A 29 25.25 3.80 -49.00
C LYS A 29 23.98 4.47 -48.48
N GLN A 30 23.48 5.49 -49.19
CA GLN A 30 22.23 6.16 -48.82
C GLN A 30 21.02 5.22 -48.89
N ASP A 31 20.97 4.35 -49.92
CA ASP A 31 19.91 3.35 -50.05
C ASP A 31 19.99 2.28 -48.96
N GLU A 32 21.19 1.88 -48.55
CA GLU A 32 21.38 0.95 -47.43
C GLU A 32 20.95 1.56 -46.09
N GLU A 33 21.28 2.84 -45.84
CA GLU A 33 20.85 3.58 -44.66
C GLU A 33 19.33 3.78 -44.63
N ALA A 34 18.71 4.08 -45.78
CA ALA A 34 17.27 4.21 -45.91
C ALA A 34 16.53 2.91 -45.57
N ARG A 35 17.06 1.76 -46.05
CA ARG A 35 16.51 0.43 -45.72
C ARG A 35 16.61 0.11 -44.24
N LYS A 36 17.74 0.40 -43.60
CA LYS A 36 17.92 0.20 -42.15
C LYS A 36 16.95 1.05 -41.34
N ALA A 37 16.77 2.32 -41.72
CA ALA A 37 15.83 3.21 -41.04
C ALA A 37 14.37 2.78 -41.20
N GLU A 38 14.00 2.19 -42.34
CA GLU A 38 12.65 1.63 -42.54
C GLU A 38 12.43 0.36 -41.70
N GLU A 39 13.44 -0.50 -41.62
CA GLU A 39 13.40 -1.72 -40.81
C GLU A 39 13.26 -1.40 -39.31
N GLU A 40 14.02 -0.42 -38.81
CA GLU A 40 13.92 0.06 -37.41
C GLU A 40 12.52 0.60 -37.09
N LYS A 41 11.94 1.42 -37.97
CA LYS A 41 10.56 1.94 -37.80
C LYS A 41 9.52 0.82 -37.78
N LYS A 42 9.71 -0.21 -38.61
CA LYS A 42 8.81 -1.37 -38.66
C LYS A 42 8.93 -2.22 -37.40
N GLU A 43 10.13 -2.36 -36.85
CA GLU A 43 10.34 -3.06 -35.58
C GLU A 43 9.72 -2.30 -34.41
N GLU A 44 9.88 -0.98 -34.36
CA GLU A 44 9.28 -0.11 -33.33
C GLU A 44 7.75 -0.17 -33.39
N ALA A 45 7.16 -0.11 -34.58
CA ALA A 45 5.71 -0.27 -34.77
C ALA A 45 5.21 -1.64 -34.28
N ARG A 46 5.97 -2.71 -34.53
CA ARG A 46 5.61 -4.07 -34.07
C ARG A 46 5.68 -4.19 -32.55
N LYS A 47 6.69 -3.57 -31.92
CA LYS A 47 6.80 -3.52 -30.44
C LYS A 47 5.63 -2.75 -29.82
N ALA A 48 5.26 -1.61 -30.39
CA ALA A 48 4.12 -0.81 -29.91
C ALA A 48 2.79 -1.57 -30.04
N GLU A 49 2.59 -2.32 -31.13
CA GLU A 49 1.40 -3.16 -31.32
C GLU A 49 1.35 -4.32 -30.30
N GLU A 50 2.49 -4.96 -30.03
CA GLU A 50 2.60 -6.04 -29.04
C GLU A 50 2.31 -5.53 -27.62
N GLU A 51 2.82 -4.35 -27.24
CA GLU A 51 2.50 -3.72 -25.95
C GLU A 51 1.02 -3.41 -25.81
N LYS A 52 0.41 -2.85 -26.87
CA LYS A 52 -1.02 -2.51 -26.87
C LYS A 52 -1.89 -3.77 -26.73
N LYS A 53 -1.54 -4.84 -27.43
CA LYS A 53 -2.24 -6.14 -27.32
C LYS A 53 -2.11 -6.73 -25.92
N LYS A 54 -0.94 -6.63 -25.29
CA LYS A 54 -0.71 -7.09 -23.92
C LYS A 54 -1.48 -6.27 -22.89
N GLU A 55 -1.63 -4.96 -23.10
CA GLU A 55 -2.46 -4.11 -22.27
C GLU A 55 -3.96 -4.45 -22.39
N GLU A 56 -4.43 -4.71 -23.62
CA GLU A 56 -5.81 -5.11 -23.88
C GLU A 56 -6.15 -6.47 -23.26
N GLU A 57 -5.25 -7.46 -23.39
CA GLU A 57 -5.39 -8.77 -22.76
C GLU A 57 -5.40 -8.68 -21.22
N ALA A 58 -4.57 -7.81 -20.64
CA ALA A 58 -4.56 -7.56 -19.20
C ALA A 58 -5.86 -6.91 -18.69
N ARG A 59 -6.52 -6.07 -19.52
CA ARG A 59 -7.84 -5.50 -19.19
C ARG A 59 -8.96 -6.52 -19.34
N ALA A 60 -8.97 -7.32 -20.41
CA ALA A 60 -9.98 -8.33 -20.65
C ALA A 60 -9.98 -9.44 -19.57
N ARG A 61 -8.80 -9.86 -19.10
CA ARG A 61 -8.66 -10.86 -18.02
C ARG A 61 -9.04 -10.32 -16.63
N GLY A 62 -9.27 -9.01 -16.49
CA GLY A 62 -9.76 -8.40 -15.26
C GLY A 62 -11.29 -8.35 -15.13
N GLU A 63 -12.03 -8.70 -16.19
CA GLU A 63 -13.49 -8.54 -16.25
C GLU A 63 -14.26 -9.88 -16.30
N GLN A 64 -13.57 -11.00 -16.51
CA GLN A 64 -14.13 -12.36 -16.40
C GLN A 64 -13.19 -13.23 -15.56
N ASP A 65 -13.44 -13.34 -14.26
CA ASP A 65 -13.41 -14.62 -13.52
C ASP A 65 -13.67 -14.32 -12.03
N ASP A 66 -14.95 -14.19 -11.65
CA ASP A 66 -15.30 -14.10 -10.24
C ASP A 66 -16.68 -14.69 -9.98
N THR A 67 -16.86 -15.96 -10.37
CA THR A 67 -17.97 -16.79 -9.89
C THR A 67 -17.56 -18.27 -9.80
N ASP A 68 -16.43 -18.56 -9.14
CA ASP A 68 -16.23 -19.88 -8.55
C ASP A 68 -16.21 -19.77 -7.02
N PRO A 69 -17.28 -20.18 -6.32
CA PRO A 69 -17.32 -20.18 -4.86
C PRO A 69 -16.52 -21.31 -4.20
N ASP A 70 -15.81 -22.16 -4.97
CA ASP A 70 -15.09 -23.34 -4.46
C ASP A 70 -13.60 -23.38 -4.86
N ALA A 71 -13.00 -22.23 -5.21
CA ALA A 71 -11.57 -22.15 -5.46
C ALA A 71 -10.77 -22.45 -4.18
N GLU A 72 -10.25 -23.68 -4.10
CA GLU A 72 -9.26 -24.10 -3.10
C GLU A 72 -8.10 -23.08 -3.06
N ASP A 73 -7.59 -22.81 -1.86
CA ASP A 73 -6.54 -21.84 -1.50
C ASP A 73 -5.26 -22.02 -2.35
N ASP A 74 -5.28 -21.52 -3.59
CA ASP A 74 -4.15 -21.59 -4.51
C ASP A 74 -3.09 -20.58 -4.04
N ASP A 75 -2.03 -21.10 -3.41
CA ASP A 75 -0.88 -20.33 -2.92
C ASP A 75 -0.30 -19.36 -3.99
N GLU A 76 -0.49 -19.67 -5.27
CA GLU A 76 -0.05 -18.85 -6.41
C GLU A 76 -0.85 -17.54 -6.52
N GLU A 77 -2.11 -17.51 -6.07
CA GLU A 77 -2.97 -16.32 -6.03
C GLU A 77 -2.41 -15.23 -5.09
N MET A 78 -1.70 -15.66 -4.04
CA MET A 78 -1.18 -14.79 -2.97
C MET A 78 0.28 -14.41 -3.17
N ARG A 79 1.05 -15.22 -3.90
CA ARG A 79 2.49 -15.00 -4.15
C ARG A 79 2.82 -14.58 -5.59
N GLY A 80 1.83 -14.56 -6.47
CA GLY A 80 1.97 -14.13 -7.85
C GLY A 80 2.34 -12.64 -8.00
N LYS A 81 2.93 -12.28 -9.14
CA LYS A 81 3.19 -10.88 -9.53
C LYS A 81 2.02 -10.25 -10.30
N SER A 82 0.89 -10.94 -10.38
CA SER A 82 -0.29 -10.50 -11.12
C SER A 82 -0.90 -9.23 -10.51
N ALA A 83 -1.69 -8.51 -11.31
CA ALA A 83 -2.40 -7.31 -10.83
C ALA A 83 -3.36 -7.64 -9.67
N ALA A 84 -4.05 -8.78 -9.74
CA ALA A 84 -4.94 -9.25 -8.70
C ALA A 84 -4.19 -9.57 -7.39
N ALA A 85 -3.06 -10.29 -7.45
CA ALA A 85 -2.21 -10.55 -6.29
C ALA A 85 -1.68 -9.25 -5.66
N ARG A 86 -1.25 -8.27 -6.48
CA ARG A 86 -0.84 -6.94 -6.00
C ARG A 86 -1.97 -6.17 -5.32
N ALA A 87 -3.19 -6.28 -5.83
CA ALA A 87 -4.37 -5.64 -5.22
C ALA A 87 -4.67 -6.26 -3.84
N ARG A 88 -4.64 -7.60 -3.73
CA ARG A 88 -4.79 -8.32 -2.46
C ARG A 88 -3.71 -7.95 -1.45
N LEU A 89 -2.43 -7.94 -1.85
CA LEU A 89 -1.33 -7.55 -0.97
C LEU A 89 -1.46 -6.10 -0.47
N ARG A 90 -1.90 -5.17 -1.35
CA ARG A 90 -2.19 -3.79 -0.94
C ARG A 90 -3.32 -3.74 0.09
N GLU A 91 -4.38 -4.51 -0.13
CA GLU A 91 -5.52 -4.56 0.78
C GLU A 91 -5.13 -5.17 2.13
N GLN A 92 -4.36 -6.26 2.13
CA GLN A 92 -3.80 -6.86 3.34
C GLN A 92 -2.91 -5.88 4.09
N ALA A 93 -2.01 -5.17 3.39
CA ALA A 93 -1.17 -4.15 4.00
C ALA A 93 -1.98 -3.00 4.61
N ARG A 94 -3.11 -2.64 3.98
CA ARG A 94 -4.05 -1.64 4.51
C ARG A 94 -4.72 -2.15 5.80
N CYS A 95 -5.30 -3.35 5.77
CA CYS A 95 -5.93 -3.98 6.94
C CYS A 95 -4.93 -4.13 8.10
N ALA A 96 -3.73 -4.64 7.82
CA ALA A 96 -2.68 -4.81 8.81
C ALA A 96 -2.29 -3.46 9.44
N ALA A 97 -2.17 -2.40 8.64
CA ALA A 97 -1.85 -1.08 9.16
C ALA A 97 -2.96 -0.51 10.07
N ILE A 98 -4.24 -0.72 9.73
CA ILE A 98 -5.37 -0.30 10.56
C ILE A 98 -5.30 -1.00 11.92
N PHE A 99 -5.19 -2.33 11.93
CA PHE A 99 -5.18 -3.11 13.17
C PHE A 99 -3.87 -2.98 13.98
N ALA A 100 -2.75 -2.65 13.34
CA ALA A 100 -1.51 -2.36 14.04
C ALA A 100 -1.49 -0.98 14.72
N SER A 101 -2.44 -0.09 14.40
CA SER A 101 -2.50 1.23 15.02
C SER A 101 -2.92 1.16 16.50
N PRO A 102 -2.38 2.01 17.39
CA PRO A 102 -2.83 2.07 18.79
C PRO A 102 -4.31 2.41 18.93
N ALA A 103 -4.86 3.16 17.97
CA ALA A 103 -6.26 3.56 17.95
C ALA A 103 -7.21 2.37 17.74
N ALA A 104 -6.79 1.33 17.00
CA ALA A 104 -7.57 0.11 16.82
C ALA A 104 -7.82 -0.62 18.14
N GLY A 105 -6.86 -0.61 19.08
CA GLY A 105 -7.03 -1.17 20.41
C GLY A 105 -8.08 -0.43 21.25
N ARG A 106 -8.32 0.86 20.97
CA ARG A 106 -9.34 1.66 21.65
C ARG A 106 -10.74 1.42 21.08
N ASN A 107 -10.85 1.16 19.78
CA ASN A 107 -12.12 0.88 19.11
C ASN A 107 -11.98 -0.23 18.05
N PRO A 108 -12.01 -1.52 18.45
CA PRO A 108 -11.81 -2.64 17.53
C PRO A 108 -12.95 -2.80 16.52
N MET A 109 -14.18 -2.46 16.91
CA MET A 109 -15.35 -2.55 16.02
C MET A 109 -15.27 -1.55 14.87
N LEU A 110 -14.85 -0.31 15.16
CA LEU A 110 -14.66 0.70 14.12
C LEU A 110 -13.50 0.32 13.20
N ALA A 111 -12.39 -0.16 13.77
CA ALA A 111 -11.25 -0.64 12.99
C ALA A 111 -11.66 -1.75 12.01
N ALA A 112 -12.47 -2.72 12.45
CA ALA A 112 -12.98 -3.79 11.58
C ALA A 112 -13.89 -3.26 10.46
N ASN A 113 -14.79 -2.32 10.77
CA ASN A 113 -15.65 -1.73 9.75
C ASN A 113 -14.82 -0.95 8.70
N LEU A 114 -13.82 -0.17 9.14
CA LEU A 114 -12.91 0.54 8.25
C LEU A 114 -12.12 -0.42 7.35
N ALA A 115 -11.57 -1.49 7.93
CA ALA A 115 -10.77 -2.47 7.21
C ALA A 115 -11.56 -3.24 6.14
N PHE A 116 -12.74 -3.77 6.50
CA PHE A 116 -13.44 -4.72 5.62
C PHE A 116 -14.58 -4.12 4.79
N LYS A 117 -15.16 -2.99 5.20
CA LYS A 117 -16.38 -2.46 4.57
C LYS A 117 -16.16 -1.16 3.80
N THR A 118 -14.97 -0.58 3.87
CA THR A 118 -14.70 0.71 3.24
C THR A 118 -13.57 0.62 2.22
N ARG A 119 -13.57 1.54 1.24
CA ARG A 119 -12.49 1.74 0.27
C ARG A 119 -11.60 2.94 0.61
N MET A 120 -11.64 3.40 1.86
CA MET A 120 -10.82 4.53 2.32
C MET A 120 -9.34 4.23 2.17
N SER A 121 -8.53 5.25 1.89
CA SER A 121 -7.09 5.07 1.87
C SER A 121 -6.56 4.74 3.27
N ARG A 122 -5.37 4.10 3.36
CA ARG A 122 -4.73 3.80 4.66
C ARG A 122 -4.64 5.02 5.57
N ALA A 123 -4.19 6.16 5.03
CA ALA A 123 -4.00 7.37 5.82
C ALA A 123 -5.33 7.93 6.35
N GLU A 124 -6.36 7.90 5.51
CA GLU A 124 -7.70 8.37 5.86
C GLU A 124 -8.38 7.48 6.90
N ALA A 125 -8.23 6.15 6.76
CA ALA A 125 -8.72 5.19 7.75
C ALA A 125 -8.04 5.36 9.10
N LEU A 126 -6.73 5.63 9.13
CA LEU A 126 -6.00 5.92 10.37
C LEU A 126 -6.45 7.24 10.99
N ALA A 127 -6.56 8.31 10.19
CA ALA A 127 -7.01 9.62 10.68
C ALA A 127 -8.43 9.56 11.27
N THR A 128 -9.35 8.84 10.63
CA THR A 128 -10.71 8.63 11.15
C THR A 128 -10.71 7.80 12.43
N LEU A 129 -9.91 6.74 12.50
CA LEU A 129 -9.79 5.91 13.70
C LEU A 129 -9.17 6.67 14.88
N GLU A 130 -8.19 7.53 14.64
CA GLU A 130 -7.56 8.39 15.65
C GLU A 130 -8.47 9.54 16.10
N GLY A 131 -9.20 10.15 15.17
CA GLY A 131 -10.11 11.26 15.44
C GLY A 131 -11.43 10.81 16.09
N THR A 132 -11.79 9.52 15.98
CA THR A 132 -13.03 9.02 16.58
C THR A 132 -12.77 8.60 18.03
N PRO A 133 -13.43 9.24 19.02
CA PRO A 133 -13.29 8.83 20.41
C PRO A 133 -13.80 7.39 20.57
N ALA A 134 -13.08 6.61 21.36
CA ALA A 134 -13.49 5.25 21.66
C ALA A 134 -14.84 5.26 22.38
N PRO A 135 -15.75 4.33 22.05
CA PRO A 135 -16.98 4.18 22.80
C PRO A 135 -16.59 3.89 24.25
N SER A 136 -17.17 4.66 25.18
CA SER A 136 -16.98 4.45 26.62
C SER A 136 -17.47 3.03 26.96
N SER A 137 -16.56 2.06 26.99
CA SER A 137 -16.92 0.69 27.29
C SER A 137 -17.44 0.62 28.73
N ALA A 138 -18.55 -0.07 28.93
CA ALA A 138 -19.07 -0.38 30.28
C ALA A 138 -18.04 -1.13 31.15
N SER A 139 -16.97 -1.68 30.56
CA SER A 139 -15.86 -2.29 31.29
C SER A 139 -15.04 -1.28 32.11
N HIS A 140 -14.95 -0.01 31.68
CA HIS A 140 -14.34 1.06 32.47
C HIS A 140 -15.24 1.55 33.59
N ALA A 141 -16.57 1.48 33.43
CA ALA A 141 -17.50 1.76 34.52
C ALA A 141 -17.33 0.78 35.68
N SER A 142 -17.09 -0.50 35.37
CA SER A 142 -16.83 -1.52 36.39
C SER A 142 -15.44 -1.40 37.02
N ARG A 143 -14.43 -0.88 36.30
CA ARG A 143 -13.11 -0.57 36.88
C ARG A 143 -13.18 0.64 37.81
N ALA A 144 -13.93 1.69 37.45
CA ALA A 144 -14.20 2.82 38.32
C ALA A 144 -15.03 2.44 39.55
N ALA A 145 -16.00 1.51 39.41
CA ALA A 145 -16.75 0.98 40.55
C ALA A 145 -15.90 0.09 41.49
N ARG A 146 -14.89 -0.60 40.94
CA ARG A 146 -13.94 -1.45 41.71
C ARG A 146 -12.78 -0.68 42.32
N ASN A 147 -12.54 0.54 41.88
CA ASN A 147 -11.50 1.42 42.40
C ASN A 147 -12.19 2.54 43.16
N PRO A 148 -12.52 2.38 44.46
CA PRO A 148 -13.16 3.45 45.22
C PRO A 148 -12.30 4.71 45.08
N ASN A 149 -12.89 5.79 44.55
CA ASN A 149 -12.19 7.06 44.32
C ASN A 149 -11.47 7.48 45.61
N LEU A 150 -10.16 7.27 45.66
CA LEU A 150 -9.28 7.66 46.77
C LEU A 150 -8.88 9.14 46.69
N GLY A 151 -9.43 9.91 45.78
CA GLY A 151 -9.13 11.32 45.62
C GLY A 151 -10.39 12.09 45.25
N VAL A 152 -10.96 12.79 46.23
CA VAL A 152 -11.04 14.26 46.24
C VAL A 152 -11.88 14.76 47.42
N ASP A 153 -12.56 13.89 48.18
CA ASP A 153 -13.30 14.29 49.41
C ASP A 153 -13.32 13.24 50.54
N ALA A 154 -12.52 12.17 50.45
CA ALA A 154 -12.38 11.23 51.55
C ALA A 154 -11.37 11.79 52.57
N GLY A 155 -11.87 12.61 53.50
CA GLY A 155 -11.12 13.31 54.54
C GLY A 155 -9.89 12.56 55.04
N ALA A 156 -8.76 13.28 55.05
CA ALA A 156 -7.42 12.90 55.54
C ALA A 156 -7.36 11.49 56.14
N LYS A 157 -7.23 10.47 55.28
CA LYS A 157 -7.01 9.10 55.75
C LYS A 157 -5.64 9.09 56.41
N GLN A 158 -5.63 8.73 57.70
CA GLN A 158 -4.42 8.59 58.49
C GLN A 158 -3.37 7.83 57.68
N SER A 159 -2.16 8.39 57.60
CA SER A 159 -1.07 7.74 56.86
C SER A 159 -0.86 6.32 57.42
N PRO A 160 -0.32 5.37 56.64
CA PRO A 160 -0.05 4.02 57.13
C PRO A 160 0.75 4.01 58.44
N GLN A 161 1.64 4.99 58.63
CA GLN A 161 2.40 5.20 59.85
C GLN A 161 1.52 5.69 61.01
N GLN A 162 0.59 6.62 60.78
CA GLN A 162 -0.36 7.07 61.78
C GLN A 162 -1.35 5.97 62.19
N ALA A 163 -1.80 5.14 61.24
CA ALA A 163 -2.62 3.96 61.54
C ALA A 163 -1.84 2.90 62.33
N LEU A 164 -0.52 2.83 62.15
CA LEU A 164 0.36 1.97 62.95
C LEU A 164 0.59 2.55 64.35
N ALA A 165 0.78 3.86 64.49
CA ALA A 165 0.92 4.50 65.80
C ALA A 165 -0.36 4.35 66.64
N ALA A 166 -1.53 4.60 66.05
CA ALA A 166 -2.82 4.52 66.74
C ALA A 166 -3.11 3.11 67.30
N ARG A 167 -2.68 2.04 66.62
CA ARG A 167 -2.85 0.66 67.12
C ARG A 167 -1.89 0.34 68.28
N TRP A 168 -0.69 0.92 68.30
CA TRP A 168 0.23 0.77 69.42
C TRP A 168 -0.31 1.49 70.66
N ASP A 169 -0.81 2.72 70.50
CA ASP A 169 -1.43 3.49 71.58
C ASP A 169 -2.68 2.81 72.14
N ALA A 170 -3.53 2.25 71.28
CA ALA A 170 -4.72 1.51 71.71
C ALA A 170 -4.35 0.27 72.56
N ASN A 171 -3.31 -0.46 72.15
CA ASN A 171 -2.82 -1.62 72.89
C ASN A 171 -2.14 -1.23 74.21
N LEU A 172 -1.36 -0.14 74.25
CA LEU A 172 -0.78 0.36 75.50
C LEU A 172 -1.86 0.80 76.50
N LYS A 173 -2.90 1.47 76.01
CA LYS A 173 -4.04 1.91 76.82
C LYS A 173 -4.86 0.73 77.36
N ALA A 174 -5.02 -0.32 76.56
CA ALA A 174 -5.67 -1.56 76.99
C ALA A 174 -4.82 -2.36 77.99
N ALA A 175 -3.49 -2.33 77.83
CA ALA A 175 -2.56 -3.02 78.72
C ALA A 175 -2.32 -2.28 80.04
N ASN A 176 -2.61 -0.98 80.11
CA ASN A 176 -2.49 -0.18 81.33
C ASN A 176 -3.80 0.60 81.60
N PRO A 177 -4.92 -0.11 81.91
CA PRO A 177 -6.13 0.56 82.34
C PRO A 177 -5.81 1.25 83.67
N SER A 178 -5.83 2.58 83.69
CA SER A 178 -5.50 3.37 84.87
C SER A 178 -6.18 2.77 86.10
N ARG A 179 -5.40 2.31 87.08
CA ARG A 179 -5.91 1.93 88.40
C ARG A 179 -6.69 3.13 88.95
N ARG A 180 -8.02 3.00 88.99
CA ARG A 180 -8.88 3.79 89.86
C ARG A 180 -8.83 3.21 91.26
#